data_AF-A0A9Q3K6D2-F1
#
_entry.id   AF-A0A9Q3K6D2-F1
#
_cell.length_a   1.000
_cell.length_b   1.000
_cell.length_c   1.000
_cell.angle_alpha   90.00
_cell.angle_beta   90.00
_cell.angle_gamma   90.00
#
_symmetry.space_group_name_H-M   'P 1'
#
loop_
_entity.id
_entity.type
_entity.pdbx_description
1 polymer ?
#
loop_
_entity_poly.entity_id
_entity_poly.type
_entity_poly.pdbx_seq_one_letter_code
_entity_poly.pdbx_strand_id
1 'polypeptide(L)'
;MTPSEIRRLVDVNQIKHIHFGRVEISSSTGLLIALFEFRPFTTMSEVKVNQWDELSQFFFRKKRFTDTIATNGAFLEGLMFVIGWRKCSMKNEQFGLYGSVGNRGGNLSSVGCILGQFLQYFGDNLFEKIQNCYNSLGVPSFDQVNYEGNNHANQGACEFASALTFTMNGFKNSPHIDKYASLYASRWWFQADKHTGQIQGDASKRCTGGKLIFPSEHFWIDLSDCHELI
;
A
#
# COMPACT_ATOMS: atom_id res chain seq x y z
N MET A 1 1.37 -15.07 18.74
CA MET A 1 2.47 -15.87 18.17
C MET A 1 3.75 -15.07 18.23
N THR A 2 4.81 -15.64 18.76
CA THR A 2 6.10 -14.96 18.96
C THR A 2 6.93 -14.96 17.66
N PRO A 3 7.89 -14.04 17.47
CA PRO A 3 8.82 -14.07 16.34
C PRO A 3 9.60 -15.39 16.21
N SER A 4 9.78 -16.12 17.31
CA SER A 4 10.43 -17.43 17.38
C SER A 4 9.56 -18.55 16.80
N GLU A 5 8.26 -18.52 17.08
CA GLU A 5 7.27 -19.46 16.56
C GLU A 5 7.08 -19.29 15.04
N ILE A 6 7.05 -18.05 14.56
CA ILE A 6 6.94 -17.75 13.13
C ILE A 6 8.15 -18.29 12.35
N ARG A 7 9.38 -18.09 12.87
CA ARG A 7 10.59 -18.64 12.25
C ARG A 7 10.55 -20.15 12.17
N ARG A 8 10.17 -20.80 13.27
CA ARG A 8 10.04 -22.25 13.33
C ARG A 8 9.06 -22.75 12.28
N LEU A 9 7.88 -22.15 12.15
CA LEU A 9 6.86 -22.57 11.19
C LEU A 9 7.29 -22.43 9.71
N VAL A 10 8.05 -21.38 9.37
CA VAL A 10 8.58 -21.18 8.01
C VAL A 10 9.65 -22.24 7.68
N ASP A 11 10.47 -22.63 8.65
CA ASP A 11 11.56 -23.61 8.45
C ASP A 11 11.05 -25.06 8.31
N VAL A 12 9.83 -25.40 8.76
CA VAL A 12 9.33 -26.79 8.74
C VAL A 12 8.59 -27.21 7.45
N ASN A 13 8.55 -26.42 6.37
CA ASN A 13 7.71 -26.69 5.18
C ASN A 13 6.22 -26.92 5.49
N GLN A 14 5.73 -26.55 6.67
CA GLN A 14 4.33 -26.72 7.09
C GLN A 14 3.41 -25.63 6.56
N ILE A 15 3.99 -24.60 5.92
CA ILE A 15 3.28 -23.44 5.41
C ILE A 15 3.32 -23.48 3.87
N LYS A 16 2.15 -23.43 3.21
CA LYS A 16 2.07 -23.41 1.74
C LYS A 16 2.72 -22.15 1.18
N HIS A 17 3.56 -22.31 0.15
CA HIS A 17 4.26 -21.25 -0.57
C HIS A 17 3.49 -20.85 -1.84
N ILE A 18 3.26 -19.54 -2.01
CA ILE A 18 2.57 -18.95 -3.16
C ILE A 18 3.45 -17.85 -3.76
N HIS A 19 3.67 -17.90 -5.07
CA HIS A 19 4.57 -16.99 -5.77
C HIS A 19 4.13 -16.59 -7.20
N PHE A 20 2.95 -17.00 -7.68
CA PHE A 20 2.46 -16.65 -9.02
C PHE A 20 0.94 -16.73 -9.15
N GLY A 21 0.39 -16.00 -10.13
CA GLY A 21 -1.01 -16.05 -10.53
C GLY A 21 -1.95 -15.28 -9.62
N ARG A 22 -3.26 -15.52 -9.78
CA ARG A 22 -4.30 -15.01 -8.88
C ARG A 22 -4.58 -16.05 -7.80
N VAL A 23 -4.57 -15.64 -6.54
CA VAL A 23 -4.79 -16.53 -5.40
C VAL A 23 -5.89 -15.98 -4.51
N GLU A 24 -6.90 -16.81 -4.31
CA GLU A 24 -8.01 -16.55 -3.40
C GLU A 24 -7.83 -17.40 -2.14
N ILE A 25 -7.87 -16.74 -0.99
CA ILE A 25 -7.82 -17.40 0.32
C ILE A 25 -9.17 -17.21 0.98
N SER A 26 -9.78 -18.35 1.31
CA SER A 26 -11.02 -18.40 2.05
C SER A 26 -10.81 -19.11 3.38
N SER A 27 -11.56 -18.69 4.39
CA SER A 27 -11.68 -19.40 5.66
C SER A 27 -12.24 -20.80 5.47
N SER A 28 -12.16 -21.62 6.52
CA SER A 28 -12.81 -22.94 6.56
C SER A 28 -14.33 -22.89 6.38
N THR A 29 -14.96 -21.73 6.61
CA THR A 29 -16.41 -21.51 6.41
C THR A 29 -16.74 -20.96 5.03
N GLY A 30 -15.75 -20.84 4.12
CA GLY A 30 -15.95 -20.34 2.76
C GLY A 30 -15.96 -18.81 2.61
N LEU A 31 -15.76 -18.05 3.69
CA LEU A 31 -15.63 -16.59 3.62
C LEU A 31 -14.30 -16.21 3.00
N LEU A 32 -14.30 -15.37 1.95
CA LEU A 32 -13.08 -14.80 1.35
C LEU A 32 -12.36 -13.91 2.38
N ILE A 33 -11.10 -14.25 2.66
CA ILE A 33 -10.21 -13.52 3.58
C ILE A 33 -9.31 -12.56 2.80
N ALA A 34 -8.74 -13.04 1.69
CA ALA A 34 -7.80 -12.26 0.90
C ALA A 34 -7.83 -12.70 -0.57
N LEU A 35 -7.58 -11.74 -1.45
CA LEU A 35 -7.34 -11.94 -2.87
C LEU A 35 -5.98 -11.32 -3.18
N PHE A 36 -5.14 -12.10 -3.84
CA PHE A 36 -3.81 -11.69 -4.26
C PHE A 36 -3.66 -11.87 -5.76
N GLU A 37 -3.00 -10.93 -6.42
CA GLU A 37 -2.60 -11.09 -7.80
C GLU A 37 -1.12 -10.78 -8.02
N PHE A 38 -0.36 -11.79 -8.47
CA PHE A 38 1.07 -11.67 -8.76
C PHE A 38 1.30 -11.40 -10.23
N ARG A 39 2.00 -10.32 -10.55
CA ARG A 39 2.23 -9.89 -11.93
C ARG A 39 3.69 -9.53 -12.19
N PRO A 40 4.35 -10.24 -13.11
CA PRO A 40 5.69 -9.85 -13.54
C PRO A 40 5.64 -8.53 -14.33
N PHE A 41 6.54 -7.59 -14.05
CA PHE A 41 6.68 -6.37 -14.87
C PHE A 41 6.95 -6.67 -16.35
N THR A 42 7.59 -7.82 -16.65
CA THR A 42 7.83 -8.30 -18.01
C THR A 42 6.56 -8.63 -18.80
N THR A 43 5.43 -8.81 -18.12
CA THR A 43 4.12 -9.07 -18.75
C THR A 43 3.28 -7.80 -18.94
N MET A 44 3.74 -6.67 -18.39
CA MET A 44 3.03 -5.39 -18.45
C MET A 44 3.44 -4.59 -19.69
N SER A 45 2.57 -3.67 -20.11
CA SER A 45 2.94 -2.68 -21.13
C SER A 45 4.00 -1.71 -20.57
N GLU A 46 4.82 -1.14 -21.45
CA GLU A 46 5.83 -0.14 -21.09
C GLU A 46 5.21 1.04 -20.32
N VAL A 47 4.01 1.47 -20.71
CA VAL A 47 3.26 2.52 -20.02
C VAL A 47 3.00 2.15 -18.55
N LYS A 48 2.57 0.91 -18.28
CA LYS A 48 2.28 0.44 -16.90
C LYS A 48 3.55 0.33 -16.06
N VAL A 49 4.64 -0.15 -16.66
CA VAL A 49 5.95 -0.21 -16.01
C VAL A 49 6.43 1.20 -15.65
N ASN A 50 6.28 2.17 -16.55
CA ASN A 50 6.65 3.57 -16.29
C ASN A 50 5.79 4.21 -15.19
N GLN A 51 4.50 3.88 -15.11
CA GLN A 51 3.62 4.33 -14.02
C GLN A 51 4.09 3.79 -12.65
N TRP A 52 4.49 2.52 -12.58
CA TRP A 52 5.05 1.92 -11.37
C TRP A 52 6.38 2.58 -10.98
N ASP A 53 7.25 2.86 -11.94
CA ASP A 53 8.51 3.55 -11.70
C ASP A 53 8.30 4.99 -11.20
N GLU A 54 7.35 5.73 -11.80
CA GLU A 54 6.97 7.07 -11.35
C GLU A 54 6.48 7.05 -9.90
N LEU A 55 5.59 6.11 -9.57
CA LEU A 55 5.03 5.94 -8.23
C LEU A 55 6.11 5.59 -7.20
N SER A 56 6.97 4.63 -7.53
CA SER A 56 8.07 4.18 -6.67
C SER A 56 9.05 5.32 -6.37
N GLN A 57 9.51 6.02 -7.41
CA GLN A 57 10.42 7.15 -7.24
C GLN A 57 9.76 8.31 -6.51
N PHE A 58 8.44 8.51 -6.67
CA PHE A 58 7.69 9.49 -5.91
C PHE A 58 7.76 9.19 -4.40
N PHE A 59 7.46 7.96 -3.97
CA PHE A 59 7.58 7.58 -2.55
C PHE A 59 9.02 7.70 -2.04
N PHE A 60 9.99 7.28 -2.85
CA PHE A 60 11.40 7.40 -2.52
C PHE A 60 11.83 8.86 -2.26
N ARG A 61 11.34 9.81 -3.06
CA ARG A 61 11.59 11.24 -2.83
C ARG A 61 10.82 11.76 -1.62
N LYS A 62 9.56 11.33 -1.43
CA LYS A 62 8.69 11.81 -0.35
C LYS A 62 9.22 11.49 1.04
N LYS A 63 9.95 10.39 1.22
CA LYS A 63 10.58 10.05 2.51
C LYS A 63 11.54 11.13 3.06
N ARG A 64 12.03 12.05 2.22
CA ARG A 64 12.86 13.19 2.66
C ARG A 64 12.06 14.32 3.31
N PHE A 65 10.73 14.28 3.17
CA PHE A 65 9.81 15.35 3.54
C PHE A 65 8.69 14.87 4.47
N THR A 66 8.80 13.63 4.94
CA THR A 66 7.85 13.03 5.88
C THR A 66 8.60 12.35 6.99
N ASP A 67 8.16 12.60 8.22
CA ASP A 67 8.67 11.90 9.37
C ASP A 67 8.15 10.46 9.38
N THR A 68 9.01 9.56 9.84
CA THR A 68 8.65 8.16 10.06
C THR A 68 7.66 8.06 11.22
N ILE A 69 6.67 7.20 11.10
CA ILE A 69 5.75 6.92 12.19
C ILE A 69 6.49 6.14 13.28
N ALA A 70 6.76 6.80 14.41
CA ALA A 70 7.49 6.21 15.53
C ALA A 70 6.61 5.33 16.44
N THR A 71 5.29 5.55 16.46
CA THR A 71 4.36 4.89 17.37
C THR A 71 3.27 4.16 16.61
N ASN A 72 3.47 2.85 16.44
CA ASN A 72 2.38 1.90 16.24
C ASN A 72 2.65 0.73 17.19
N GLY A 73 1.68 0.35 18.03
CA GLY A 73 1.90 -0.68 19.06
C GLY A 73 2.30 -2.05 18.50
N ALA A 74 2.01 -2.29 17.22
CA ALA A 74 2.41 -3.49 16.50
C ALA A 74 3.74 -3.36 15.74
N PHE A 75 4.36 -2.18 15.70
CA PHE A 75 5.60 -1.94 14.95
C PHE A 75 6.77 -2.71 15.56
N LEU A 76 7.51 -3.43 14.71
CA LEU A 76 8.71 -4.16 15.10
C LEU A 76 9.97 -3.56 14.48
N GLU A 77 9.99 -3.39 13.16
CA GLU A 77 11.20 -3.00 12.40
C GLU A 77 10.84 -2.25 11.11
N GLY A 78 11.86 -1.63 10.49
CA GLY A 78 11.76 -0.93 9.20
C GLY A 78 11.19 0.49 9.32
N LEU A 79 10.67 1.04 8.21
CA LEU A 79 10.18 2.42 8.17
C LEU A 79 8.77 2.47 7.60
N MET A 80 7.90 3.27 8.21
CA MET A 80 6.56 3.58 7.73
C MET A 80 6.39 5.09 7.63
N PHE A 81 5.84 5.51 6.50
CA PHE A 81 5.56 6.90 6.20
C PHE A 81 4.07 7.06 5.91
N VAL A 82 3.57 8.27 6.10
CA VAL A 82 2.21 8.68 5.76
C VAL A 82 2.33 9.93 4.91
N ILE A 83 1.45 10.08 3.93
CA ILE A 83 1.29 11.27 3.09
C ILE A 83 -0.19 11.51 2.82
N GLY A 84 -0.56 12.77 2.59
CA GLY A 84 -1.93 13.16 2.24
C GLY A 84 -2.78 13.54 3.45
N TRP A 85 -4.06 13.78 3.21
CA TRP A 85 -5.05 14.22 4.19
C TRP A 85 -5.44 13.11 5.15
N ARG A 86 -5.23 13.35 6.45
CA ARG A 86 -5.55 12.39 7.50
C ARG A 86 -6.31 13.05 8.64
N LYS A 87 -7.26 12.32 9.23
CA LYS A 87 -7.89 12.70 10.51
C LYS A 87 -6.82 12.97 11.56
N CYS A 88 -6.97 14.07 12.30
CA CYS A 88 -6.04 14.37 13.37
C CYS A 88 -6.22 13.39 14.53
N SER A 89 -5.12 12.98 15.13
CA SER A 89 -5.13 12.11 16.32
C SER A 89 -5.23 12.90 17.62
N MET A 90 -5.23 14.23 17.56
CA MET A 90 -5.34 15.13 18.71
C MET A 90 -6.80 15.52 18.99
N LYS A 91 -7.14 15.59 20.27
CA LYS A 91 -8.49 15.99 20.72
C LYS A 91 -8.77 17.43 20.28
N ASN A 92 -9.95 17.66 19.71
CA ASN A 92 -10.40 18.95 19.16
C ASN A 92 -9.69 19.41 17.87
N GLU A 93 -8.94 18.53 17.20
CA GLU A 93 -8.44 18.76 15.85
C GLU A 93 -9.21 17.88 14.85
N GLN A 94 -9.50 18.40 13.67
CA GLN A 94 -10.37 17.73 12.71
C GLN A 94 -9.56 16.76 11.83
N PHE A 95 -8.76 17.30 10.92
CA PHE A 95 -7.90 16.58 9.99
C PHE A 95 -6.89 17.57 9.41
N GLY A 96 -5.82 17.06 8.82
CA GLY A 96 -4.77 17.89 8.23
C GLY A 96 -4.02 17.15 7.15
N LEU A 97 -3.33 17.93 6.30
CA LEU A 97 -2.46 17.40 5.27
C LEU A 97 -1.13 16.98 5.89
N TYR A 98 -0.83 15.68 5.84
CA TYR A 98 0.43 15.13 6.33
C TYR A 98 1.52 15.27 5.26
N GLY A 99 2.50 16.15 5.53
CA GLY A 99 3.68 16.39 4.70
C GLY A 99 4.41 17.67 5.13
N SER A 100 5.75 17.75 4.99
CA SER A 100 6.47 18.96 5.38
C SER A 100 6.01 20.17 4.55
N VAL A 101 5.73 21.29 5.23
CA VAL A 101 5.22 22.56 4.69
C VAL A 101 6.17 23.17 3.63
N GLY A 102 7.41 22.69 3.53
CA GLY A 102 8.49 23.31 2.75
C GLY A 102 8.82 22.69 1.39
N ASN A 103 8.33 21.51 1.01
CA ASN A 103 8.68 20.96 -0.30
C ASN A 103 7.62 20.05 -0.94
N ARG A 104 6.96 20.64 -1.93
CA ARG A 104 5.83 20.10 -2.71
C ARG A 104 6.27 19.23 -3.89
N GLY A 105 7.52 18.74 -3.91
CA GLY A 105 8.08 18.00 -5.05
C GLY A 105 7.28 16.75 -5.43
N GLY A 106 7.01 16.59 -6.74
CA GLY A 106 6.27 15.48 -7.36
C GLY A 106 4.88 15.89 -7.85
N ASN A 107 4.43 15.32 -8.97
CA ASN A 107 3.09 15.55 -9.51
C ASN A 107 2.07 14.70 -8.74
N LEU A 108 1.47 15.28 -7.68
CA LEU A 108 0.50 14.59 -6.83
C LEU A 108 -0.75 14.13 -7.60
N SER A 109 -1.19 14.92 -8.60
CA SER A 109 -2.32 14.58 -9.45
C SER A 109 -2.02 13.34 -10.30
N SER A 110 -0.84 13.28 -10.93
CA SER A 110 -0.37 12.09 -11.66
C SER A 110 -0.35 10.85 -10.77
N VAL A 111 0.23 10.96 -9.57
CA VAL A 111 0.29 9.85 -8.60
C VAL A 111 -1.10 9.41 -8.13
N GLY A 112 -1.98 10.36 -7.80
CA GLY A 112 -3.36 10.07 -7.42
C GLY A 112 -4.08 9.30 -8.52
N CYS A 113 -3.92 9.72 -9.77
CA CYS A 113 -4.52 9.05 -10.92
C CYS A 113 -3.92 7.69 -11.24
N ILE A 114 -2.60 7.51 -11.12
CA ILE A 114 -1.94 6.20 -11.28
C ILE A 114 -2.50 5.22 -10.25
N LEU A 115 -2.57 5.63 -8.98
CA LEU A 115 -3.13 4.80 -7.92
C LEU A 115 -4.61 4.45 -8.22
N GLY A 116 -5.39 5.40 -8.73
CA GLY A 116 -6.79 5.16 -9.05
C GLY A 116 -6.97 4.20 -10.19
N GLN A 117 -6.14 4.30 -11.23
CA GLN A 117 -6.10 3.32 -12.31
C GLN A 117 -5.75 1.92 -11.80
N PHE A 118 -4.84 1.78 -10.82
CA PHE A 118 -4.53 0.49 -10.21
C PHE A 118 -5.71 -0.08 -9.42
N LEU A 119 -6.44 0.77 -8.69
CA LEU A 119 -7.62 0.32 -7.96
C LEU A 119 -8.78 -0.04 -8.90
N GLN A 120 -9.06 0.76 -9.93
CA GLN A 120 -10.05 0.44 -10.98
C GLN A 120 -9.73 -0.91 -11.61
N TYR A 121 -8.46 -1.11 -11.99
CA TYR A 121 -8.01 -2.36 -12.57
C TYR A 121 -8.30 -3.58 -11.67
N PHE A 122 -8.12 -3.45 -10.35
CA PHE A 122 -8.40 -4.54 -9.41
C PHE A 122 -9.90 -4.75 -9.18
N GLY A 123 -10.71 -3.70 -9.29
CA GLY A 123 -12.16 -3.80 -9.23
C GLY A 123 -12.86 -2.47 -9.46
N ASP A 124 -13.40 -2.28 -10.67
CA ASP A 124 -14.13 -1.07 -11.08
C ASP A 124 -15.26 -0.71 -10.09
N ASN A 125 -16.03 -1.71 -9.66
CA ASN A 125 -17.11 -1.54 -8.69
C ASN A 125 -16.62 -1.09 -7.30
N LEU A 126 -15.38 -1.44 -6.93
CA LEU A 126 -14.79 -1.02 -5.65
C LEU A 126 -14.29 0.43 -5.74
N PHE A 127 -13.64 0.78 -6.85
CA PHE A 127 -13.19 2.15 -7.10
C PHE A 127 -14.37 3.13 -7.06
N GLU A 128 -15.44 2.86 -7.80
CA GLU A 128 -16.61 3.75 -7.86
C GLU A 128 -17.26 3.91 -6.48
N LYS A 129 -17.39 2.81 -5.71
CA LYS A 129 -17.94 2.85 -4.35
C LYS A 129 -17.09 3.68 -3.39
N ILE A 130 -15.76 3.54 -3.45
CA ILE A 130 -14.85 4.31 -2.61
C ILE A 130 -14.92 5.79 -2.99
N GLN A 131 -14.87 6.10 -4.29
CA GLN A 131 -14.94 7.47 -4.79
C GLN A 131 -16.26 8.14 -4.41
N ASN A 132 -17.40 7.46 -4.58
CA ASN A 132 -18.72 7.97 -4.17
C ASN A 132 -18.81 8.19 -2.66
N CYS A 133 -18.22 7.31 -1.85
CA CYS A 133 -18.16 7.51 -0.41
C CYS A 133 -17.36 8.77 -0.05
N TYR A 134 -16.19 8.95 -0.66
CA TYR A 134 -15.33 10.11 -0.40
C TYR A 134 -15.99 11.42 -0.85
N ASN A 135 -16.64 11.41 -2.03
CA ASN A 135 -17.48 12.50 -2.54
C ASN A 135 -18.54 12.90 -1.51
N SER A 136 -19.33 11.92 -1.03
CA SER A 136 -20.44 12.17 -0.10
C SER A 136 -20.00 12.74 1.25
N LEU A 137 -18.77 12.46 1.66
CA LEU A 137 -18.18 12.90 2.91
C LEU A 137 -17.38 14.20 2.78
N GLY A 138 -17.26 14.76 1.57
CA GLY A 138 -16.42 15.94 1.32
C GLY A 138 -14.96 15.70 1.70
N VAL A 139 -14.44 14.49 1.43
CA VAL A 139 -13.06 14.15 1.73
C VAL A 139 -12.15 14.77 0.67
N PRO A 140 -11.13 15.56 1.05
CA PRO A 140 -10.22 16.17 0.10
C PRO A 140 -9.40 15.11 -0.65
N SER A 141 -9.12 15.38 -1.92
CA SER A 141 -8.29 14.51 -2.75
C SER A 141 -6.83 14.51 -2.30
N PHE A 142 -6.09 13.49 -2.73
CA PHE A 142 -4.67 13.33 -2.41
C PHE A 142 -3.79 14.52 -2.88
N ASP A 143 -4.16 15.17 -3.98
CA ASP A 143 -3.42 16.27 -4.61
C ASP A 143 -3.93 17.66 -4.21
N GLN A 144 -5.08 17.75 -3.56
CA GLN A 144 -5.59 18.99 -3.00
C GLN A 144 -4.65 19.49 -1.89
N VAL A 145 -4.16 20.72 -2.07
CA VAL A 145 -3.23 21.35 -1.10
C VAL A 145 -3.98 22.09 0.00
N ASN A 146 -5.16 22.62 -0.31
CA ASN A 146 -5.98 23.38 0.62
C ASN A 146 -7.31 22.67 0.86
N TYR A 147 -7.82 22.75 2.08
CA TYR A 147 -9.16 22.30 2.38
C TYR A 147 -10.16 23.39 2.03
N GLU A 148 -11.04 23.13 1.06
CA GLU A 148 -12.01 24.11 0.54
C GLU A 148 -13.44 23.90 1.10
N GLY A 149 -13.60 23.07 2.15
CA GLY A 149 -14.91 22.74 2.71
C GLY A 149 -15.78 21.95 1.73
N ASN A 150 -17.10 21.88 1.94
CA ASN A 150 -18.00 21.05 1.11
C ASN A 150 -18.09 21.44 -0.38
N ASN A 151 -17.33 22.44 -0.84
CA ASN A 151 -17.17 22.79 -2.25
C ASN A 151 -16.12 21.92 -2.96
N HIS A 152 -15.84 20.73 -2.43
CA HIS A 152 -15.01 19.73 -3.09
C HIS A 152 -15.73 19.17 -4.32
N ALA A 153 -15.56 19.82 -5.47
CA ALA A 153 -15.63 19.09 -6.72
C ALA A 153 -14.39 18.18 -6.75
N ASN A 154 -14.56 16.86 -6.66
CA ASN A 154 -13.48 15.96 -7.05
C ASN A 154 -13.23 16.19 -8.55
N GLN A 155 -12.21 16.98 -8.87
CA GLN A 155 -11.93 17.45 -10.23
C GLN A 155 -11.15 16.44 -11.06
N GLY A 156 -10.72 15.31 -10.49
CA GLY A 156 -10.06 14.21 -11.20
C GLY A 156 -10.91 12.95 -11.28
N ALA A 157 -11.19 12.46 -12.50
CA ALA A 157 -11.91 11.19 -12.74
C ALA A 157 -11.21 9.94 -12.16
N CYS A 158 -9.96 10.07 -11.70
CA CYS A 158 -9.10 8.97 -11.27
C CYS A 158 -8.65 9.04 -9.80
N GLU A 159 -9.26 9.88 -8.96
CA GLU A 159 -8.86 10.02 -7.54
C GLU A 159 -9.78 9.25 -6.59
N PHE A 160 -9.18 8.47 -5.67
CA PHE A 160 -9.90 7.65 -4.67
C PHE A 160 -9.28 7.67 -3.26
N ALA A 161 -8.11 8.29 -3.10
CA ALA A 161 -7.37 8.31 -1.84
C ALA A 161 -7.22 9.74 -1.34
N SER A 162 -7.26 9.90 -0.02
CA SER A 162 -7.00 11.16 0.67
C SER A 162 -5.66 11.11 1.39
N ALA A 163 -5.34 9.96 2.00
CA ALA A 163 -4.02 9.62 2.51
C ALA A 163 -3.56 8.24 2.04
N LEU A 164 -2.25 8.04 2.05
CA LEU A 164 -1.59 6.77 1.78
C LEU A 164 -0.50 6.53 2.83
N THR A 165 -0.33 5.26 3.18
CA THR A 165 0.84 4.81 3.93
C THR A 165 1.75 3.98 3.03
N PHE A 166 3.05 4.25 3.07
CA PHE A 166 4.03 3.44 2.37
C PHE A 166 5.14 3.01 3.33
N THR A 167 5.78 1.89 3.02
CA THR A 167 6.74 1.24 3.91
C THR A 167 8.04 0.95 3.18
N MET A 168 9.17 1.01 3.88
CA MET A 168 10.49 0.80 3.32
C MET A 168 11.41 0.07 4.31
N ASN A 169 12.54 -0.43 3.81
CA ASN A 169 13.62 -1.04 4.61
C ASN A 169 13.15 -2.21 5.50
N GLY A 170 12.35 -3.13 4.94
CA GLY A 170 11.96 -4.36 5.63
C GLY A 170 10.93 -4.13 6.76
N PHE A 171 9.99 -3.21 6.55
CA PHE A 171 8.92 -2.93 7.50
C PHE A 171 8.23 -4.19 8.01
N LYS A 172 8.08 -4.28 9.33
CA LYS A 172 7.53 -5.45 10.01
C LYS A 172 6.62 -5.02 11.14
N ASN A 173 5.42 -5.59 11.15
CA ASN A 173 4.51 -5.53 12.29
C ASN A 173 4.35 -6.91 12.92
N SER A 174 4.09 -6.96 14.22
CA SER A 174 3.50 -8.14 14.84
C SER A 174 2.05 -8.32 14.37
N PRO A 175 1.52 -9.55 14.35
CA PRO A 175 0.08 -9.76 14.16
C PRO A 175 -0.73 -8.89 15.15
N HIS A 176 -1.72 -8.15 14.66
CA HIS A 176 -2.58 -7.27 15.46
C HIS A 176 -3.95 -7.14 14.81
N ILE A 177 -4.91 -6.62 15.59
CA ILE A 177 -6.27 -6.31 15.15
C ILE A 177 -6.47 -4.81 15.36
N ASP A 178 -6.82 -4.11 14.28
CA ASP A 178 -7.15 -2.69 14.35
C ASP A 178 -8.58 -2.49 14.87
N LYS A 179 -8.74 -1.62 15.88
CA LYS A 179 -10.05 -1.33 16.50
C LYS A 179 -11.03 -0.62 15.57
N TYR A 180 -10.52 0.10 14.57
CA TYR A 180 -11.30 0.92 13.64
C TYR A 180 -10.91 0.60 12.19
N ALA A 181 -10.83 -0.69 11.85
CA ALA A 181 -10.50 -1.16 10.51
C ALA A 181 -11.67 -0.92 9.54
N SER A 182 -11.34 -0.56 8.30
CA SER A 182 -12.27 -0.69 7.18
C SER A 182 -12.54 -2.18 6.90
N LEU A 183 -13.71 -2.48 6.31
CA LEU A 183 -14.05 -3.84 5.87
C LEU A 183 -13.07 -4.38 4.82
N TYR A 184 -12.46 -3.48 4.04
CA TYR A 184 -11.52 -3.80 2.98
C TYR A 184 -10.25 -2.97 3.14
N ALA A 185 -9.11 -3.58 2.82
CA ALA A 185 -7.83 -2.90 2.70
C ALA A 185 -7.15 -3.40 1.41
N SER A 186 -6.62 -2.48 0.61
CA SER A 186 -5.75 -2.81 -0.53
C SER A 186 -4.30 -2.55 -0.15
N ARG A 187 -3.39 -3.41 -0.62
CA ARG A 187 -1.95 -3.21 -0.45
C ARG A 187 -1.24 -3.61 -1.72
N TRP A 188 -0.36 -2.73 -2.17
CA TRP A 188 0.51 -3.00 -3.30
C TRP A 188 1.93 -3.25 -2.81
N TRP A 189 2.57 -4.28 -3.36
CA TRP A 189 4.00 -4.53 -3.16
C TRP A 189 4.70 -4.59 -4.51
N PHE A 190 5.87 -3.95 -4.58
CA PHE A 190 6.74 -4.01 -5.73
C PHE A 190 8.20 -3.86 -5.29
N GLN A 191 9.10 -4.31 -6.14
CA GLN A 191 10.54 -4.25 -5.88
C GLN A 191 11.14 -2.96 -6.43
N ALA A 192 11.89 -2.25 -5.58
CA ALA A 192 12.57 -1.02 -5.95
C ALA A 192 13.97 -0.95 -5.35
N ASP A 193 14.89 -0.30 -6.06
CA ASP A 193 16.22 0.00 -5.57
C ASP A 193 16.15 0.93 -4.35
N LYS A 194 16.78 0.52 -3.25
CA LYS A 194 16.72 1.26 -1.97
C LYS A 194 17.45 2.61 -1.97
N HIS A 195 18.27 2.87 -2.98
CA HIS A 195 19.08 4.09 -3.13
C HIS A 195 18.52 5.06 -4.17
N THR A 196 17.77 4.57 -5.16
CA THR A 196 17.19 5.40 -6.23
C THR A 196 15.67 5.42 -6.23
N GLY A 197 15.02 4.38 -5.71
CA GLY A 197 13.58 4.17 -5.82
C GLY A 197 13.13 3.71 -7.20
N GLN A 198 14.05 3.35 -8.11
CA GLN A 198 13.67 2.79 -9.41
C GLN A 198 13.19 1.36 -9.26
N ILE A 199 12.12 0.99 -9.97
CA ILE A 199 11.61 -0.38 -9.93
C ILE A 199 12.65 -1.37 -10.49
N GLN A 200 12.70 -2.57 -9.92
CA GLN A 200 13.54 -3.65 -10.41
C GLN A 200 12.67 -4.65 -11.19
N GLY A 201 12.68 -4.54 -12.52
CA GLY A 201 11.96 -5.43 -13.43
C GLY A 201 12.71 -6.70 -13.84
N ASP A 202 13.97 -6.82 -13.43
CA ASP A 202 14.82 -7.95 -13.80
C ASP A 202 14.62 -9.12 -12.82
N ALA A 203 13.94 -10.17 -13.30
CA ALA A 203 13.72 -11.42 -12.56
C ALA A 203 15.01 -12.13 -12.11
N SER A 204 16.17 -11.78 -12.70
CA SER A 204 17.46 -12.32 -12.26
C SER A 204 17.99 -11.69 -10.97
N LYS A 205 17.43 -10.55 -10.55
CA LYS A 205 17.80 -9.85 -9.31
C LYS A 205 16.77 -10.11 -8.23
N ARG A 206 16.84 -11.30 -7.62
CA ARG A 206 15.99 -11.66 -6.48
C ARG A 206 16.21 -10.68 -5.34
N CYS A 207 15.16 -9.97 -4.92
CA CYS A 207 15.24 -9.11 -3.75
C CYS A 207 15.34 -9.96 -2.47
N THR A 208 16.11 -9.49 -1.50
CA THR A 208 16.18 -10.14 -0.18
C THR A 208 15.04 -9.66 0.70
N GLY A 209 14.21 -10.60 1.20
CA GLY A 209 13.11 -10.30 2.12
C GLY A 209 11.72 -10.37 1.48
N GLY A 210 10.73 -9.80 2.17
CA GLY A 210 9.34 -9.75 1.69
C GLY A 210 8.56 -11.04 1.91
N LYS A 211 8.33 -11.43 3.17
CA LYS A 211 7.42 -12.55 3.49
C LYS A 211 6.16 -12.00 4.12
N LEU A 212 5.01 -12.25 3.51
CA LEU A 212 3.71 -12.01 4.16
C LEU A 212 3.22 -13.34 4.73
N ILE A 213 3.22 -13.45 6.04
CA ILE A 213 2.94 -14.70 6.75
C ILE A 213 1.53 -14.64 7.31
N PHE A 214 0.76 -15.70 7.08
CA PHE A 214 -0.59 -15.91 7.60
C PHE A 214 -0.58 -17.14 8.49
N PRO A 215 -0.20 -16.97 9.77
CA PRO A 215 0.08 -18.12 10.62
C PRO A 215 -1.17 -18.93 10.96
N SER A 216 -2.34 -18.28 11.10
CA SER A 216 -3.60 -18.95 11.43
C SER A 216 -4.10 -19.82 10.29
N GLU A 217 -3.79 -19.43 9.04
CA GLU A 217 -4.21 -20.10 7.82
C GLU A 217 -3.10 -21.00 7.24
N HIS A 218 -1.95 -21.11 7.92
CA HIS A 218 -0.82 -21.94 7.51
C HIS A 218 -0.34 -21.72 6.06
N PHE A 219 -0.33 -20.47 5.58
CA PHE A 219 0.33 -20.11 4.31
C PHE A 219 1.24 -18.86 4.45
N TRP A 220 2.18 -18.70 3.53
CA TRP A 220 2.98 -17.50 3.40
C TRP A 220 3.18 -17.15 1.93
N ILE A 221 3.30 -15.86 1.67
CA ILE A 221 3.55 -15.30 0.35
C ILE A 221 5.00 -14.85 0.29
N ASP A 222 5.71 -15.34 -0.74
CA ASP A 222 7.05 -14.87 -1.06
C ASP A 222 6.98 -13.71 -2.04
N LEU A 223 7.36 -12.53 -1.56
CA LEU A 223 7.45 -11.32 -2.38
C LEU A 223 8.84 -11.19 -3.04
N SER A 224 9.80 -12.07 -2.73
CA SER A 224 11.15 -12.01 -3.32
C SER A 224 11.18 -12.32 -4.81
N ASP A 225 10.20 -13.10 -5.29
CA ASP A 225 9.98 -13.42 -6.71
C ASP A 225 8.87 -12.56 -7.33
N CYS A 226 8.28 -11.67 -6.54
CA CYS A 226 7.14 -10.87 -6.95
C CYS A 226 7.56 -9.47 -7.40
N HIS A 227 7.26 -9.12 -8.66
CA HIS A 227 7.50 -7.80 -9.22
C HIS A 227 6.36 -6.81 -8.88
N GLU A 228 5.11 -7.30 -8.87
CA GLU A 228 3.91 -6.62 -8.38
C GLU A 228 2.97 -7.62 -7.68
N LEU A 229 2.55 -7.31 -6.45
CA LEU A 229 1.45 -7.96 -5.75
C LEU A 229 0.35 -6.92 -5.50
N ILE A 230 -0.86 -7.22 -5.95
CA ILE A 230 -2.09 -6.45 -5.66
C ILE A 230 -2.96 -7.22 -4.67
#